data_AF-A0A6C1P995-F1
#
_entry.id   AF-A0A6C1P995-F1
#
_cell.length_a   1.000
_cell.length_b   1.000
_cell.length_c   1.000
_cell.angle_alpha   90.00
_cell.angle_beta   90.00
_cell.angle_gamma   90.00
#
_symmetry.space_group_name_H-M   'P 1'
#
loop_
_entity.id
_entity.type
_entity.pdbx_description
1 polymer ?
#
loop_
_entity_poly.entity_id
_entity_poly.type
_entity_poly.pdbx_seq_one_letter_code
_entity_poly.pdbx_strand_id
1 'polypeptide(L)'
;MIRFIKNSQLIHNLRSSVQGISLMNKPDKIYLRNTSLIAALAEGNPDKGNQRETFFLSQLSGAGYTVTYPKTGDFRVTKNERSYLFEVGGKNKTNRQIAGHEHSFLALDDLEYGQGHTIPLWLFGFLY
;
A
#
# COMPACT_ATOMS: atom_id res chain seq x y z
N MET A 1 -17.30 15.25 -6.80
CA MET A 1 -15.93 15.79 -6.95
C MET A 1 -14.85 14.70 -6.88
N ILE A 2 -14.66 14.00 -5.75
CA ILE A 2 -13.62 12.96 -5.56
C ILE A 2 -13.68 11.82 -6.60
N ARG A 3 -14.89 11.45 -7.07
CA ARG A 3 -15.07 10.42 -8.11
C ARG A 3 -14.45 10.81 -9.46
N PHE A 4 -14.45 12.09 -9.81
CA PHE A 4 -13.83 12.58 -11.05
C PHE A 4 -12.30 12.53 -10.98
N ILE A 5 -11.72 12.87 -9.82
CA ILE A 5 -10.27 12.81 -9.58
C ILE A 5 -9.76 11.35 -9.57
N LYS A 6 -10.58 10.42 -9.07
CA LYS A 6 -10.31 8.98 -9.20
C LYS A 6 -10.31 8.56 -10.67
N ASN A 7 -11.32 8.97 -11.44
CA ASN A 7 -11.46 8.59 -12.85
C ASN A 7 -10.39 9.22 -13.74
N SER A 8 -9.86 10.40 -13.38
CA SER A 8 -8.73 11.03 -14.06
C SER A 8 -7.39 10.38 -13.73
N GLN A 9 -7.40 9.25 -13.00
CA GLN A 9 -6.20 8.52 -12.60
C GLN A 9 -5.20 9.40 -11.83
N LEU A 10 -5.67 10.30 -10.97
CA LEU A 10 -4.79 11.14 -10.14
C LEU A 10 -4.63 10.60 -8.70
N ILE A 11 -5.61 9.83 -8.22
CA ILE A 11 -5.63 9.30 -6.84
C ILE A 11 -6.00 7.82 -6.81
N HIS A 12 -5.42 7.09 -5.84
CA HIS A 12 -5.90 5.79 -5.39
C HIS A 12 -6.75 5.98 -4.12
N ASN A 13 -7.96 5.44 -4.15
CA ASN A 13 -8.83 5.38 -2.96
C ASN A 13 -8.74 3.99 -2.35
N LEU A 14 -8.08 3.85 -1.19
CA LEU A 14 -8.08 2.60 -0.45
C LEU A 14 -9.43 2.44 0.25
N ARG A 15 -10.01 1.24 0.16
CA ARG A 15 -11.23 0.87 0.88
C ARG A 15 -10.91 -0.12 1.98
N SER A 16 -11.56 0.01 3.13
CA SER A 16 -11.48 -0.98 4.21
C SER A 16 -11.92 -2.37 3.75
N SER A 17 -11.25 -3.41 4.25
CA SER A 17 -11.57 -4.82 3.98
C SER A 17 -12.72 -5.37 4.83
N VAL A 18 -13.41 -4.54 5.62
CA VAL A 18 -14.47 -4.96 6.54
C VAL A 18 -15.79 -5.06 5.78
N GLN A 19 -16.29 -6.28 5.58
CA GLN A 19 -17.66 -6.56 5.13
C GLN A 19 -18.65 -6.27 6.26
N GLY A 20 -18.88 -4.97 6.53
CA GLY A 20 -19.94 -4.47 7.40
C GLY A 20 -20.80 -3.51 6.58
N ILE A 21 -22.11 -3.68 6.64
CA ILE A 21 -23.16 -3.13 5.76
C ILE A 21 -23.29 -1.58 5.83
N SER A 22 -22.30 -0.85 6.36
CA SER A 22 -22.34 0.60 6.57
C SER A 22 -21.02 1.32 6.23
N LEU A 23 -20.43 1.05 5.07
CA LEU A 23 -19.20 1.74 4.59
C LEU A 23 -19.38 2.41 3.22
N MET A 24 -20.59 2.91 2.96
CA MET A 24 -21.00 3.29 1.62
C MET A 24 -20.54 4.68 1.15
N ASN A 25 -19.82 5.52 1.93
CA ASN A 25 -19.57 6.90 1.45
C ASN A 25 -18.24 7.61 1.82
N LYS A 26 -17.27 7.01 2.51
CA LYS A 26 -15.96 7.67 2.73
C LYS A 26 -14.78 6.73 2.45
N PRO A 27 -13.81 7.13 1.61
CA PRO A 27 -12.53 6.42 1.54
C PRO A 27 -11.79 6.60 2.87
N ASP A 28 -11.27 5.51 3.45
CA ASP A 28 -10.58 5.56 4.74
C ASP A 28 -9.19 6.19 4.61
N LYS A 29 -8.50 5.97 3.48
CA LYS A 29 -7.26 6.66 3.10
C LYS A 29 -7.26 6.99 1.60
N ILE A 30 -6.80 8.19 1.27
CA ILE A 30 -6.60 8.67 -0.10
C ILE A 30 -5.10 8.80 -0.33
N TYR A 31 -4.59 8.11 -1.34
CA TYR A 31 -3.20 8.19 -1.79
C TYR A 31 -3.15 8.84 -3.17
N LEU A 32 -2.05 9.52 -3.49
CA LEU A 32 -1.79 9.93 -4.86
C LEU A 32 -1.54 8.69 -5.73
N ARG A 33 -1.77 8.78 -7.04
CA ARG A 33 -1.63 7.59 -7.89
C ARG A 33 -0.19 7.11 -8.04
N ASN A 34 0.77 8.03 -8.03
CA ASN A 34 2.17 7.71 -8.25
C ASN A 34 3.07 8.67 -7.46
N THR A 35 4.26 8.21 -7.09
CA THR A 35 5.28 8.99 -6.38
C THR A 35 5.76 10.22 -7.17
N SER A 36 5.69 10.21 -8.50
CA SER A 36 5.95 11.37 -9.35
C SER A 36 4.97 12.52 -9.09
N LEU A 37 3.71 12.22 -8.77
CA LEU A 37 2.74 13.25 -8.38
C LEU A 37 3.06 13.82 -6.99
N ILE A 38 3.55 12.97 -6.07
CA ILE A 38 4.06 13.44 -4.78
C ILE A 38 5.24 14.39 -5.01
N ALA A 39 6.21 14.00 -5.86
CA ALA A 39 7.37 14.84 -6.15
C ALA A 39 6.99 16.18 -6.79
N ALA A 40 5.97 16.21 -7.66
CA ALA A 40 5.50 17.42 -8.31
C ALA A 40 4.70 18.36 -7.39
N LEU A 41 3.97 17.81 -6.41
CA LEU A 41 3.03 18.57 -5.57
C LEU A 41 3.56 18.90 -4.16
N ALA A 42 4.56 18.17 -3.66
CA ALA A 42 4.99 18.27 -2.26
C ALA A 42 6.01 19.40 -1.97
N GLU A 43 6.14 20.40 -2.86
CA GLU A 43 6.99 21.59 -2.68
C GLU A 43 8.36 21.32 -2.03
N GLY A 44 9.01 20.22 -2.40
CA GLY A 44 10.35 19.85 -1.93
C GLY A 44 10.45 19.12 -0.59
N ASN A 45 9.35 18.82 0.12
CA ASN A 45 9.41 18.05 1.38
C ASN A 45 8.42 16.87 1.43
N PRO A 46 8.53 15.90 0.51
CA PRO A 46 7.64 14.75 0.51
C PRO A 46 7.91 13.80 1.68
N ASP A 47 6.85 13.41 2.37
CA ASP A 47 6.93 12.40 3.44
C ASP A 47 7.39 11.05 2.87
N LYS A 48 8.57 10.58 3.30
CA LYS A 48 9.15 9.30 2.88
C LYS A 48 8.24 8.11 3.20
N GLY A 49 7.49 8.15 4.30
CA GLY A 49 6.50 7.13 4.63
C GLY A 49 5.40 7.06 3.59
N ASN A 50 4.80 8.22 3.28
CA ASN A 50 3.75 8.33 2.25
C ASN A 50 4.25 7.92 0.86
N GLN A 51 5.50 8.25 0.50
CA GLN A 51 6.11 7.82 -0.75
C GLN A 51 6.21 6.29 -0.86
N ARG A 52 6.66 5.61 0.20
CA ARG A 52 6.78 4.15 0.23
C ARG A 52 5.42 3.47 0.10
N GLU A 53 4.44 3.94 0.87
CA GLU A 53 3.06 3.44 0.82
C GLU A 53 2.44 3.65 -0.56
N THR A 54 2.62 4.85 -1.13
CA THR A 54 2.13 5.18 -2.48
C THR A 54 2.80 4.36 -3.56
N PHE A 55 4.12 4.15 -3.48
CA PHE A 55 4.86 3.29 -4.40
C PHE A 55 4.29 1.87 -4.36
N PHE A 56 4.24 1.26 -3.17
CA PHE A 56 3.73 -0.08 -2.97
C PHE A 56 2.32 -0.26 -3.54
N LEU A 57 1.41 0.67 -3.22
CA LEU A 57 0.05 0.67 -3.72
C LEU A 57 -0.02 0.81 -5.24
N SER A 58 0.78 1.70 -5.82
CA SER A 58 0.79 1.96 -7.26
C SER A 58 1.24 0.73 -8.06
N GLN A 59 2.29 0.03 -7.61
CA GLN A 59 2.83 -1.15 -8.30
C GLN A 59 1.85 -2.32 -8.23
N LEU A 60 1.28 -2.60 -7.06
CA LEU A 60 0.30 -3.69 -6.91
C LEU A 60 -0.99 -3.42 -7.65
N SER A 61 -1.46 -2.18 -7.63
CA SER A 61 -2.65 -1.79 -8.40
C SER A 61 -2.40 -1.89 -9.90
N GLY A 62 -1.18 -1.57 -10.37
CA GLY A 62 -0.75 -1.75 -11.76
C GLY A 62 -0.81 -3.20 -12.20
N ALA A 63 -0.23 -4.10 -11.40
CA ALA A 63 -0.19 -5.54 -11.65
C ALA A 63 -1.54 -6.28 -11.43
N GLY A 64 -2.64 -5.54 -11.27
CA GLY A 64 -4.00 -6.08 -11.18
C GLY A 64 -4.38 -6.69 -9.83
N TYR A 65 -3.64 -6.39 -8.76
CA TYR A 65 -3.99 -6.85 -7.41
C TYR A 65 -5.05 -5.95 -6.77
N THR A 66 -5.94 -6.55 -5.97
CA THR A 66 -6.89 -5.77 -5.16
C THR A 66 -6.24 -5.42 -3.83
N VAL A 67 -5.97 -4.13 -3.61
CA VAL A 67 -5.37 -3.62 -2.37
C VAL A 67 -6.43 -2.95 -1.51
N THR A 68 -6.51 -3.33 -0.25
CA THR A 68 -7.49 -2.84 0.75
C THR A 68 -6.80 -2.46 2.05
N TYR A 69 -7.47 -1.65 2.87
CA TYR A 69 -7.00 -1.29 4.22
C TYR A 69 -7.53 -2.31 5.25
N PRO A 70 -6.68 -3.14 5.88
CA PRO A 70 -7.10 -4.06 6.92
C PRO A 70 -7.21 -3.36 8.29
N LYS A 71 -7.76 -4.06 9.30
CA LYS A 71 -7.75 -3.57 10.71
C LYS A 71 -6.38 -3.67 11.37
N THR A 72 -5.54 -4.60 10.93
CA THR A 72 -4.17 -4.85 11.39
C THR A 72 -3.23 -4.82 10.19
N GLY A 73 -2.10 -4.12 10.27
CA GLY A 73 -1.18 -3.91 9.15
C GLY A 73 -1.57 -2.74 8.22
N ASP A 74 -0.73 -2.43 7.24
CA ASP A 74 -0.92 -1.26 6.36
C ASP A 74 -1.77 -1.61 5.13
N PHE A 75 -1.54 -2.77 4.51
CA PHE A 75 -2.18 -3.19 3.27
C PHE A 75 -2.58 -4.66 3.30
N ARG A 76 -3.80 -4.95 2.81
CA ARG A 76 -4.23 -6.32 2.49
C ARG A 76 -4.35 -6.45 0.99
N VAL A 77 -3.56 -7.37 0.43
CA VAL A 77 -3.43 -7.60 -1.00
C VAL A 77 -4.08 -8.92 -1.34
N THR A 78 -5.13 -8.88 -2.16
CA THR A 78 -5.89 -10.05 -2.56
C THR A 78 -5.79 -10.27 -4.06
N LYS A 79 -5.53 -11.52 -4.46
CA LYS A 79 -5.63 -11.98 -5.85
C LYS A 79 -6.28 -13.35 -5.86
N ASN A 80 -7.38 -13.47 -6.58
CA ASN A 80 -8.26 -14.64 -6.54
C ASN A 80 -8.69 -14.93 -5.08
N GLU A 81 -8.49 -16.15 -4.59
CA GLU A 81 -8.87 -16.58 -3.24
C GLU A 81 -7.76 -16.40 -2.19
N ARG A 82 -6.60 -15.86 -2.58
CA ARG A 82 -5.46 -15.68 -1.66
C ARG A 82 -5.36 -14.22 -1.21
N SER A 83 -5.28 -14.02 0.10
CA SER A 83 -5.05 -12.72 0.72
C SER A 83 -3.75 -12.72 1.50
N TYR A 84 -2.96 -11.68 1.31
CA TYR A 84 -1.70 -11.45 2.00
C TYR A 84 -1.76 -10.13 2.78
N LEU A 85 -1.11 -10.11 3.94
CA LEU A 85 -1.00 -8.90 4.73
C LEU A 85 0.39 -8.29 4.55
N PHE A 86 0.46 -7.00 4.30
CA PHE A 86 1.70 -6.28 4.13
C PHE A 86 1.76 -5.07 5.07
N GLU A 87 2.91 -4.90 5.70
CA GLU A 87 3.26 -3.70 6.46
C GLU A 87 4.45 -3.04 5.76
N VAL A 88 4.28 -1.77 5.39
CA VAL A 88 5.24 -1.03 4.56
C VAL A 88 6.00 -0.06 5.44
N GLY A 89 7.32 0.01 5.30
CA GLY A 89 8.12 0.91 6.13
C GLY A 89 9.58 1.03 5.72
N GLY A 90 10.37 1.63 6.59
CA GLY A 90 11.83 1.67 6.45
C GLY A 90 12.51 0.54 7.21
N LYS A 91 13.82 0.39 6.99
CA LYS A 91 14.73 -0.59 7.60
C LYS A 91 14.52 -0.91 9.10
N ASN A 92 14.06 0.05 9.91
CA ASN A 92 13.87 -0.13 11.35
C ASN A 92 12.48 -0.69 11.75
N LYS A 93 11.57 -0.93 10.79
CA LYS A 93 10.22 -1.40 11.10
C LYS A 93 10.25 -2.89 11.43
N THR A 94 9.70 -3.25 12.59
CA THR A 94 9.68 -4.63 13.09
C THR A 94 8.31 -5.27 12.88
N ASN A 95 8.27 -6.60 12.75
CA ASN A 95 7.07 -7.47 12.63
C ASN A 95 6.09 -7.39 13.84
N ARG A 96 6.17 -6.37 14.71
CA ARG A 96 5.33 -6.36 15.93
C ARG A 96 3.83 -6.24 15.64
N GLN A 97 3.44 -5.58 14.55
CA GLN A 97 2.01 -5.37 14.24
C GLN A 97 1.38 -6.55 13.52
N ILE A 98 2.16 -7.34 12.79
CA ILE A 98 1.67 -8.49 12.01
C ILE A 98 2.10 -9.85 12.59
N ALA A 99 2.85 -9.85 13.70
CA ALA A 99 3.25 -11.06 14.42
C ALA A 99 2.01 -11.84 14.88
N GLY A 100 1.78 -13.00 14.24
CA GLY A 100 0.64 -13.88 14.52
C GLY A 100 -0.37 -13.99 13.39
N HIS A 101 -0.22 -13.22 12.30
CA HIS A 101 -1.00 -13.42 11.09
C HIS A 101 -0.27 -14.36 10.12
N GLU A 102 -0.90 -15.47 9.76
CA GLU A 102 -0.45 -16.29 8.63
C GLU A 102 -0.46 -15.46 7.33
N HIS A 103 0.53 -15.69 6.46
CA HIS A 103 0.67 -14.97 5.18
C HIS A 103 0.86 -13.45 5.31
N SER A 104 1.61 -13.03 6.34
CA SER A 104 2.00 -11.64 6.57
C SER A 104 3.45 -11.37 6.19
N PHE A 105 3.71 -10.20 5.60
CA PHE A 105 5.01 -9.81 5.07
C PHE A 105 5.34 -8.35 5.40
N LEU A 106 6.63 -8.07 5.62
CA LEU A 106 7.16 -6.72 5.74
C LEU A 106 7.72 -6.27 4.39
N ALA A 107 7.24 -5.14 3.88
CA ALA A 107 7.80 -4.48 2.70
C ALA A 107 8.67 -3.30 3.16
N LEU A 108 9.99 -3.50 3.23
CA LEU A 108 10.91 -2.52 3.81
C LEU A 108 11.79 -1.86 2.76
N ASP A 109 11.88 -0.53 2.87
CA ASP A 109 12.81 0.31 2.15
C ASP A 109 14.23 0.23 2.75
N ASP A 110 15.25 0.48 1.93
CA ASP A 110 16.68 0.42 2.29
C ASP A 110 17.20 -0.97 2.68
N LEU A 111 16.67 -2.01 2.01
CA LEU A 111 17.16 -3.40 2.10
C LEU A 111 17.73 -3.89 0.78
N GLU A 112 18.90 -4.53 0.81
CA GLU A 112 19.53 -5.14 -0.37
C GLU A 112 18.98 -6.54 -0.67
N TYR A 113 18.63 -7.30 0.37
CA TYR A 113 18.08 -8.65 0.23
C TYR A 113 16.94 -8.88 1.22
N GLY A 114 15.98 -9.71 0.81
CA GLY A 114 14.89 -10.17 1.68
C GLY A 114 15.32 -11.33 2.55
N GLN A 115 14.76 -11.43 3.76
CA GLN A 115 14.98 -12.55 4.65
C GLN A 115 13.68 -12.93 5.38
N GLY A 116 13.32 -14.21 5.32
CA GLY A 116 12.10 -14.73 5.94
C GLY A 116 10.83 -14.06 5.37
N HIS A 117 10.05 -13.42 6.24
CA HIS A 117 8.84 -12.68 5.86
C HIS A 117 9.10 -11.22 5.46
N THR A 118 10.37 -10.84 5.23
CA THR A 118 10.75 -9.47 4.85
C THR A 118 11.12 -9.43 3.37
N ILE A 119 10.46 -8.55 2.63
CA ILE A 119 10.63 -8.34 1.20
C ILE A 119 11.14 -6.90 0.99
N PRO A 120 12.23 -6.70 0.23
CA PRO A 120 12.69 -5.36 -0.11
C PRO A 120 11.64 -4.61 -0.95
N LEU A 121 11.36 -3.37 -0.58
CA LEU A 121 10.32 -2.57 -1.22
C LEU A 121 10.57 -2.38 -2.72
N TRP A 122 11.83 -2.26 -3.14
CA TRP A 122 12.22 -2.08 -4.55
C TRP A 122 11.84 -3.28 -5.44
N LEU A 123 11.69 -4.49 -4.87
CA LEU A 123 11.32 -5.68 -5.64
C LEU A 123 9.91 -5.55 -6.24
N PHE A 124 9.03 -4.79 -5.59
CA PHE A 124 7.69 -4.51 -6.11
C PHE A 124 7.71 -3.63 -7.37
N GLY A 125 8.83 -2.96 -7.69
CA GLY A 125 8.97 -2.17 -8.92
C GLY A 125 9.04 -3.00 -10.22
N PHE A 126 9.18 -4.33 -10.11
CA PHE A 126 9.11 -5.23 -11.26
C PHE A 126 7.69 -5.72 -11.56
N LEU A 127 6.70 -5.29 -10.77
CA LEU A 127 5.30 -5.63 -10.97
C LEU A 127 4.70 -4.64 -11.98
N TYR A 128 4.38 -5.15 -13.17
CA TYR A 128 3.74 -4.40 -14.27
C TYR A 128 2.35 -4.96 -14.57
#